data_AF-A0A934AVA7-F1
#
_entry.id   AF-A0A934AVA7-F1
#
_cell.length_a   1.000
_cell.length_b   1.000
_cell.length_c   1.000
_cell.angle_alpha   90.00
_cell.angle_beta   90.00
_cell.angle_gamma   90.00
#
_symmetry.space_group_name_H-M   'P 1'
#
loop_
_entity.id
_entity.type
_entity.pdbx_description
1 polymer ?
#
loop_
_entity_poly.entity_id
_entity_poly.type
_entity_poly.pdbx_seq_one_letter_code
_entity_poly.pdbx_strand_id
1 'polypeptide(L)'
;FQAALAAILTWIKEDCCKLGTTAIFIKLSQKLLGHFNYYGVSGNCGMLDRFYREVKNIMFKWLNRRSQRKSCNWQGFSEMFKHFNIPRPRIIGYWE
;
A
#
# COMPACT_ATOMS: atom_id res chain seq x y z
N PHE A 1 -5.97 -3.31 12.74
CA PHE A 1 -5.77 -3.25 11.26
C PHE A 1 -5.82 -4.61 10.54
N GLN A 2 -6.02 -5.76 11.20
CA GLN A 2 -6.00 -7.08 10.53
C GLN A 2 -7.09 -7.22 9.44
N ALA A 3 -8.33 -6.81 9.74
CA ALA A 3 -9.41 -6.82 8.75
C ALA A 3 -9.11 -5.92 7.53
N ALA A 4 -8.56 -4.72 7.75
CA ALA A 4 -8.15 -3.83 6.67
C ALA A 4 -7.02 -4.44 5.80
N LEU A 5 -6.07 -5.13 6.43
CA LEU A 5 -4.99 -5.81 5.73
C LEU A 5 -5.52 -6.98 4.89
N ALA A 6 -6.47 -7.77 5.44
CA ALA A 6 -7.15 -8.83 4.72
C ALA A 6 -7.92 -8.28 3.50
N ALA A 7 -8.64 -7.17 3.67
CA ALA A 7 -9.34 -6.52 2.56
C ALA A 7 -8.39 -6.04 1.45
N ILE A 8 -7.25 -5.43 1.81
CA ILE A 8 -6.22 -5.07 0.83
C ILE A 8 -5.65 -6.31 0.14
N LEU A 9 -5.37 -7.38 0.89
CA LEU A 9 -4.84 -8.61 0.34
C LEU A 9 -5.81 -9.22 -0.68
N THR A 10 -7.10 -9.33 -0.35
CA THR A 10 -8.13 -9.83 -1.26
C THR A 10 -8.20 -8.98 -2.52
N TRP A 11 -8.26 -7.65 -2.37
CA TRP A 11 -8.23 -6.75 -3.51
C TRP A 11 -6.98 -6.91 -4.38
N ILE A 12 -5.78 -7.01 -3.78
CA ILE A 12 -4.54 -7.22 -4.53
C ILE A 12 -4.59 -8.52 -5.34
N LYS A 13 -5.08 -9.62 -4.73
CA LYS A 13 -5.19 -10.91 -5.41
C LYS A 13 -6.12 -10.86 -6.63
N GLU A 14 -7.24 -10.14 -6.52
CA GLU A 14 -8.27 -10.11 -7.54
C GLU A 14 -7.97 -9.11 -8.66
N ASP A 15 -7.48 -7.91 -8.32
CA ASP A 15 -7.35 -6.80 -9.25
C ASP A 15 -5.95 -6.69 -9.87
N CYS A 16 -4.88 -7.09 -9.16
CA CYS A 16 -3.52 -6.83 -9.67
C CYS A 16 -3.23 -7.55 -10.98
N CYS A 17 -3.81 -8.74 -11.19
CA CYS A 17 -3.66 -9.50 -12.43
C CYS A 17 -4.43 -8.89 -13.60
N LYS A 18 -5.46 -8.08 -13.34
CA LYS A 18 -6.37 -7.51 -14.34
C LYS A 18 -5.98 -6.08 -14.73
N LEU A 19 -5.35 -5.35 -13.81
CA LEU A 19 -5.06 -3.93 -13.97
C LEU A 19 -3.60 -3.70 -14.40
N GLY A 20 -3.39 -2.64 -15.19
CA GLY A 20 -2.06 -2.11 -15.47
C GLY A 20 -1.37 -1.56 -14.21
N THR A 21 -0.05 -1.51 -14.23
CA THR A 21 0.78 -1.04 -13.09
C THR A 21 0.31 0.33 -12.56
N THR A 22 0.16 1.32 -13.42
CA THR A 22 -0.31 2.67 -13.05
C THR A 22 -1.65 2.64 -12.31
N ALA A 23 -2.65 1.92 -12.84
CA ALA A 23 -3.98 1.83 -12.23
C ALA A 23 -3.94 1.17 -10.84
N ILE A 24 -3.10 0.15 -10.66
CA ILE A 24 -2.90 -0.51 -9.36
C ILE A 24 -2.35 0.48 -8.33
N PHE A 25 -1.32 1.24 -8.68
CA PHE A 25 -0.70 2.18 -7.74
C PHE A 25 -1.62 3.35 -7.39
N ILE A 26 -2.41 3.86 -8.34
CA ILE A 26 -3.43 4.89 -8.07
C ILE A 26 -4.47 4.37 -7.06
N LYS A 27 -5.03 3.17 -7.30
CA LYS A 27 -5.99 2.56 -6.38
C LYS A 27 -5.38 2.25 -5.01
N LEU A 28 -4.11 1.82 -4.97
CA LEU A 28 -3.40 1.59 -3.72
C LEU A 28 -3.29 2.88 -2.90
N SER A 29 -2.90 4.00 -3.54
CA SER A 29 -2.85 5.31 -2.89
C SER A 29 -4.18 5.70 -2.27
N GLN A 30 -5.29 5.54 -3.00
CA GLN A 30 -6.64 5.84 -2.50
C GLN A 30 -7.00 4.99 -1.27
N LYS A 31 -6.72 3.68 -1.31
CA LYS A 31 -6.99 2.77 -0.18
C LYS A 31 -6.16 3.11 1.06
N LEU A 32 -4.87 3.43 0.87
CA LEU A 32 -3.99 3.83 1.96
C LEU A 32 -4.40 5.17 2.55
N LEU A 33 -4.71 6.17 1.70
CA LEU A 33 -5.22 7.47 2.16
C LEU A 33 -6.49 7.32 2.99
N GLY A 34 -7.46 6.52 2.53
CA GLY A 34 -8.68 6.27 3.31
C GLY A 34 -8.38 5.64 4.68
N HIS A 35 -7.46 4.67 4.72
CA HIS A 35 -7.03 4.06 5.98
C HIS A 35 -6.35 5.06 6.92
N PHE A 36 -5.41 5.86 6.40
CA PHE A 36 -4.69 6.85 7.20
C PHE A 36 -5.60 7.98 7.66
N ASN A 37 -6.55 8.42 6.85
CA ASN A 37 -7.51 9.44 7.26
C ASN A 37 -8.40 8.96 8.40
N TYR A 38 -8.79 7.68 8.40
CA TYR A 38 -9.65 7.12 9.44
C TYR A 38 -8.88 6.80 10.74
N TYR A 39 -7.66 6.28 10.62
CA TYR A 39 -6.88 5.78 11.76
C TYR A 39 -5.72 6.69 12.17
N GLY A 40 -5.51 7.82 11.48
CA GLY A 40 -4.41 8.78 11.62
C GLY A 40 -4.45 9.64 12.87
N VAL A 41 -4.86 9.10 14.01
CA VAL A 41 -4.92 9.81 15.29
C VAL A 41 -3.61 9.69 16.06
N SER A 42 -3.36 10.67 16.95
CA SER A 42 -2.21 10.66 17.86
C SER A 42 -2.16 9.35 18.67
N GLY A 43 -0.96 8.78 18.82
CA GLY A 43 -0.75 7.49 19.50
C GLY A 43 -0.90 6.25 18.62
N ASN A 44 -1.39 6.37 17.38
CA ASN A 44 -1.56 5.23 16.47
C ASN A 44 -0.46 5.11 15.39
N CYS A 45 0.55 5.98 15.39
CA CYS A 45 1.58 6.04 14.34
C CYS A 45 2.32 4.72 14.14
N GLY A 46 2.78 4.05 15.21
CA GLY A 46 3.50 2.78 15.10
C GLY A 46 2.66 1.66 14.48
N MET A 47 1.34 1.67 14.73
CA MET A 47 0.41 0.71 14.13
C MET A 47 0.20 0.99 12.63
N LEU A 48 0.08 2.26 12.24
CA LEU A 48 -0.04 2.69 10.85
C LEU A 48 1.23 2.38 10.05
N ASP A 49 2.40 2.56 10.65
CA ASP A 49 3.69 2.19 10.05
C ASP A 49 3.80 0.68 9.85
N ARG A 50 3.35 -0.12 10.83
CA ARG A 50 3.28 -1.57 10.67
C ARG A 50 2.35 -1.96 9.54
N PHE A 51 1.14 -1.40 9.50
CA PHE A 51 0.19 -1.64 8.43
C PHE A 51 0.76 -1.28 7.05
N TYR A 52 1.37 -0.10 6.91
CA TYR A 52 1.99 0.35 5.67
C TYR A 52 3.10 -0.60 5.19
N ARG A 53 3.96 -1.08 6.10
CA ARG A 53 5.00 -2.07 5.78
C ARG A 53 4.41 -3.39 5.29
N GLU A 54 3.36 -3.90 5.95
CA GLU A 54 2.70 -5.14 5.51
C GLU A 54 2.06 -4.99 4.12
N VAL A 55 1.37 -3.87 3.87
CA VAL A 55 0.80 -3.59 2.54
C VAL A 55 1.88 -3.51 1.48
N LYS A 56 3.00 -2.85 1.77
CA LYS A 56 4.16 -2.76 0.88
C LYS A 56 4.73 -4.16 0.55
N ASN A 57 4.87 -5.03 1.54
CA ASN A 57 5.33 -6.43 1.35
C ASN A 57 4.36 -7.26 0.49
N ILE A 58 3.06 -7.15 0.77
CA ILE A 58 2.03 -7.85 -0.01
C ILE A 58 2.06 -7.39 -1.46
N MET A 59 2.11 -6.08 -1.71
CA MET A 59 2.14 -5.52 -3.07
C MET A 59 3.38 -5.99 -3.84
N PHE A 60 4.56 -5.94 -3.23
CA PHE A 60 5.80 -6.44 -3.84
C PHE A 60 5.67 -7.91 -4.26
N LYS A 61 5.15 -8.75 -3.36
CA LYS A 61 4.96 -10.19 -3.60
C LYS A 61 4.01 -10.45 -4.77
N TRP A 62 2.88 -9.76 -4.83
CA TRP A 62 1.86 -10.03 -5.86
C TRP A 62 2.19 -9.41 -7.22
N LEU A 63 2.85 -8.25 -7.26
CA LEU A 63 3.37 -7.69 -8.51
C LEU A 63 4.38 -8.64 -9.18
N ASN A 64 5.29 -9.22 -8.40
CA ASN A 64 6.25 -10.19 -8.93
C ASN A 64 5.59 -11.49 -9.38
N ARG A 65 4.55 -11.96 -8.68
CA ARG A 65 3.77 -13.14 -9.10
C ARG A 65 3.05 -12.93 -10.43
N ARG A 66 2.50 -11.73 -10.65
CA ARG A 66 1.76 -11.39 -11.87
C ARG A 66 2.61 -11.48 -13.13
N SER A 67 3.84 -11.00 -13.08
CA SER A 67 4.64 -10.81 -14.30
C SER A 67 5.28 -12.10 -14.85
N GLN A 68 5.11 -13.25 -14.17
CA GLN A 68 5.82 -14.52 -14.40
C GLN A 68 7.37 -14.40 -14.48
N ARG A 69 7.92 -13.20 -14.29
CA ARG A 69 9.35 -12.88 -14.29
C ARG A 69 9.67 -12.31 -12.90
N LYS A 70 10.81 -12.71 -12.32
CA LYS A 70 11.33 -12.08 -11.09
C LYS A 70 12.03 -10.74 -11.42
N SER A 71 11.44 -9.93 -12.29
CA SER A 71 12.11 -8.75 -12.86
C SER A 71 12.13 -7.56 -11.89
N CYS A 72 11.24 -7.51 -10.89
CA CYS A 72 11.18 -6.41 -9.94
C CYS A 72 11.87 -6.79 -8.63
N ASN A 73 13.11 -6.31 -8.46
CA ASN A 73 13.79 -6.37 -7.17
C ASN A 73 13.25 -5.28 -6.23
N TRP A 74 13.64 -5.35 -4.95
CA TRP A 74 13.18 -4.41 -3.94
C TRP A 74 13.54 -2.95 -4.25
N GLN A 75 14.69 -2.72 -4.89
CA GLN A 75 15.14 -1.39 -5.27
C GLN A 75 14.22 -0.79 -6.34
N GLY A 76 14.00 -1.51 -7.45
CA GLY A 76 13.09 -1.09 -8.52
C GLY A 76 11.67 -0.91 -8.00
N PHE A 77 11.19 -1.80 -7.14
CA PHE A 77 9.89 -1.63 -6.49
C PHE A 77 9.83 -0.39 -5.61
N SER A 78 10.88 -0.08 -4.86
CA SER A 78 10.95 1.10 -4.02
C SER A 78 10.96 2.38 -4.86
N GLU A 79 11.64 2.38 -6.01
CA GLU A 79 11.60 3.50 -6.96
C GLU A 79 10.20 3.67 -7.57
N MET A 80 9.51 2.56 -7.91
CA MET A 80 8.11 2.64 -8.33
C MET A 80 7.20 3.23 -7.24
N PHE A 81 7.36 2.79 -5.99
CA PHE A 81 6.59 3.33 -4.86
C PHE A 81 6.80 4.84 -4.67
N LYS A 82 8.03 5.34 -4.89
CA LYS A 82 8.36 6.76 -4.88
C LYS A 82 7.75 7.48 -6.09
N HIS A 83 7.92 6.93 -7.29
CA HIS A 83 7.42 7.50 -8.54
C HIS A 83 5.90 7.72 -8.50
N PHE A 84 5.14 6.77 -7.97
CA PHE A 84 3.68 6.90 -7.82
C PHE A 84 3.26 7.69 -6.57
N ASN A 85 4.20 8.29 -5.82
CA ASN A 85 3.95 9.07 -4.62
C ASN A 85 3.01 8.35 -3.63
N ILE A 86 3.26 7.06 -3.37
CA ILE A 86 2.41 6.29 -2.46
C ILE A 86 2.41 6.97 -1.08
N PRO A 87 1.22 7.28 -0.53
CA PRO A 87 1.09 7.99 0.74
C PRO A 87 1.78 7.20 1.85
N ARG A 88 2.47 7.94 2.72
CA ARG A 88 2.96 7.42 3.99
C ARG A 88 1.95 7.72 5.09
N PRO A 89 1.91 6.92 6.15
CA PRO A 89 1.08 7.24 7.30
C PRO A 89 1.48 8.62 7.85
N ARG A 90 0.48 9.45 8.11
CA ARG A 90 0.62 10.77 8.71
C ARG A 90 -0.31 10.83 9.91
N ILE A 91 0.16 11.46 10.98
CA ILE A 91 -0.71 11.84 12.10
C ILE A 91 -1.50 13.05 11.62
N ILE A 92 -2.81 12.94 11.61
CA ILE A 92 -3.72 14.07 11.48
C ILE A 92 -3.88 14.61 12.90
N GLY A 93 -2.98 15.52 13.28
CA GLY A 93 -3.15 16.30 14.50
C GLY A 93 -4.37 17.22 14.32
N TYR A 94 -5.21 17.32 15.35
CA TYR A 94 -6.29 18.29 15.38
C TYR A 94 -5.73 19.72 15.28
N TRP A 95 -6.55 20.63 14.74
CA TRP A 95 -6.32 22.06 14.64
C TRP A 95 -5.79 22.67 15.95
N GLU A 96 -4.70 23.44 15.87
CA GLU A 96 -4.51 24.58 16.78
C GLU A 96 -5.49 25.70 16.41
#